data_AF-A0A396K419-F1
#
_entry.id   AF-A0A396K419-F1
#
_cell.length_a   1.000
_cell.length_b   1.000
_cell.length_c   1.000
_cell.angle_alpha   90.00
_cell.angle_beta   90.00
_cell.angle_gamma   90.00
#
_symmetry.space_group_name_H-M   'P 1'
#
loop_
_entity.id
_entity.type
_entity.pdbx_description
1 polymer ?
#
loop_
_entity_poly.entity_id
_entity_poly.type
_entity_poly.pdbx_seq_one_letter_code
_entity_poly.pdbx_strand_id
1 'polypeptide(L)'
;MWEVLVSNLLPKIYVFMYLKDIIRGMIRMKEKFEGRDSMVYDLADIQRMLKIGRTASYDFIAKVYKEGNPFPVLRVGSMYRIPKEKFDMWLSGK
;
A
#
# COMPACT_ATOMS: atom_id res chain seq x y z
N MET A 1 35.07 -29.45 -23.04
CA MET A 1 34.24 -28.48 -23.77
C MET A 1 32.82 -28.36 -23.18
N TRP A 2 32.16 -29.46 -22.81
CA TRP A 2 30.83 -29.43 -22.15
C TRP A 2 30.81 -28.81 -20.75
N GLU A 3 31.87 -29.02 -19.95
CA GLU A 3 32.07 -28.43 -18.61
C GLU A 3 31.92 -26.89 -18.57
N VAL A 4 32.38 -26.20 -19.63
CA VAL A 4 32.35 -24.73 -19.72
C VAL A 4 30.95 -24.20 -20.05
N LEU A 5 30.12 -25.01 -20.72
CA LEU A 5 28.74 -24.65 -21.00
C LEU A 5 27.87 -24.79 -19.74
N VAL A 6 28.12 -25.81 -18.92
CA VAL A 6 27.40 -26.05 -17.66
C VAL A 6 27.69 -24.95 -16.63
N SER A 7 28.96 -24.54 -16.48
CA SER A 7 29.36 -23.52 -15.49
C SER A 7 28.83 -22.12 -15.78
N ASN A 8 28.60 -21.76 -17.05
CA ASN A 8 28.03 -20.45 -17.45
C ASN A 8 26.49 -20.42 -17.44
N LEU A 9 25.84 -21.58 -17.35
CA LEU A 9 24.38 -21.70 -17.35
C LEU A 9 23.79 -21.67 -15.93
N LEU A 10 24.49 -22.28 -14.96
CA LEU A 10 24.07 -22.34 -13.56
C LEU A 10 23.82 -20.94 -12.94
N PRO A 11 24.69 -19.92 -13.09
CA PRO A 11 24.46 -18.60 -12.50
C PRO A 11 23.18 -17.93 -13.02
N LYS A 12 22.85 -18.11 -14.31
CA LYS A 12 21.64 -17.57 -14.92
C LYS A 12 20.38 -18.21 -14.35
N ILE A 13 20.43 -19.51 -14.06
CA ILE A 13 19.33 -20.26 -13.44
C ILE A 13 19.12 -19.79 -11.99
N TYR A 14 20.19 -19.59 -11.22
CA TYR A 14 20.10 -19.08 -9.84
C TYR A 14 19.55 -17.65 -9.80
N VAL A 15 20.02 -16.75 -10.67
CA VAL A 15 19.50 -15.38 -10.77
C VAL A 15 18.03 -15.38 -11.17
N PHE A 16 17.63 -16.22 -12.12
CA PHE A 16 16.24 -16.35 -12.53
C PHE A 16 15.34 -16.92 -11.41
N MET A 17 15.82 -17.91 -10.66
CA MET A 17 15.11 -18.48 -9.52
C MET A 17 14.90 -17.42 -8.42
N TYR A 18 15.96 -16.69 -8.07
CA TYR A 18 15.89 -15.62 -7.07
C TYR A 18 14.97 -14.47 -7.52
N LEU A 19 15.06 -14.05 -8.78
CA LEU A 19 14.21 -13.00 -9.35
C LEU A 19 12.73 -13.41 -9.40
N LYS A 20 12.45 -14.68 -9.72
CA LYS A 20 11.09 -15.24 -9.69
C LYS A 20 10.49 -15.18 -8.30
N ASP A 21 11.25 -15.47 -7.25
CA ASP A 21 10.74 -15.44 -5.88
C ASP A 21 10.47 -14.01 -5.40
N ILE A 22 11.29 -13.04 -5.82
CA ILE A 22 11.04 -11.61 -5.57
C ILE A 22 9.75 -11.17 -6.27
N ILE A 23 9.61 -11.43 -7.57
CA ILE A 23 8.43 -11.03 -8.35
C ILE A 23 7.17 -11.71 -7.79
N ARG A 24 7.24 -13.00 -7.46
CA ARG A 24 6.15 -13.75 -6.81
C ARG A 24 5.81 -13.19 -5.44
N GLY A 25 6.80 -12.72 -4.67
CA GLY A 25 6.59 -12.00 -3.41
C GLY A 25 5.85 -10.68 -3.63
N MET A 26 6.25 -9.89 -4.64
CA MET A 26 5.60 -8.62 -4.99
C MET A 26 4.16 -8.80 -5.47
N ILE A 27 3.90 -9.81 -6.30
CA ILE A 27 2.53 -10.14 -6.77
C ILE A 27 1.64 -10.53 -5.59
N ARG A 28 2.11 -11.43 -4.70
CA ARG A 28 1.36 -11.81 -3.50
C ARG A 28 1.09 -10.64 -2.55
N MET A 29 2.04 -9.70 -2.42
CA MET A 29 1.80 -8.49 -1.66
C MET A 29 0.72 -7.63 -2.33
N LYS A 30 0.80 -7.42 -3.65
CA LYS A 30 -0.20 -6.65 -4.41
C LYS A 30 -1.61 -7.24 -4.27
N GLU A 31 -1.78 -8.55 -4.45
CA GLU A 31 -3.09 -9.23 -4.31
C GLU A 31 -3.65 -9.14 -2.88
N LYS A 32 -2.81 -9.21 -1.85
CA LYS A 32 -3.24 -9.04 -0.44
C LYS A 32 -3.74 -7.62 -0.13
N PHE A 33 -3.32 -6.63 -0.91
CA PHE A 33 -3.78 -5.23 -0.79
C PHE A 33 -5.01 -4.94 -1.67
N GLU A 34 -5.12 -5.54 -2.87
CA GLU A 34 -6.29 -5.39 -3.75
C GLU A 34 -7.51 -6.21 -3.27
N GLY A 35 -7.29 -7.36 -2.59
CA GLY A 35 -8.36 -8.28 -2.16
C GLY A 35 -9.16 -7.87 -0.91
N ARG A 36 -9.05 -6.62 -0.45
CA ARG A 36 -9.96 -6.08 0.58
C ARG A 36 -10.80 -4.99 -0.04
N ASP A 37 -12.02 -5.34 -0.45
CA ASP A 37 -13.14 -4.40 -0.53
C ASP A 37 -13.47 -3.88 0.88
N SER A 38 -12.52 -3.18 1.49
CA SER A 38 -12.77 -2.44 2.71
C SER A 38 -13.58 -1.22 2.35
N MET A 39 -14.64 -0.93 3.10
CA MET A 39 -15.39 0.31 2.98
C MET A 39 -14.61 1.53 3.50
N VAL A 40 -13.40 1.31 4.02
CA VAL A 40 -12.55 2.32 4.65
C VAL A 40 -11.11 2.25 4.13
N TYR A 41 -10.48 3.42 4.03
CA TYR A 41 -9.05 3.61 3.91
C TYR A 41 -8.38 3.57 5.28
N ASP A 42 -7.11 3.16 5.29
CA ASP A 42 -6.21 3.32 6.43
C ASP A 42 -5.23 4.49 6.23
N LEU A 43 -4.41 4.76 7.24
CA LEU A 43 -3.45 5.87 7.18
C LEU A 43 -2.42 5.71 6.05
N ALA A 44 -2.03 4.48 5.71
CA ALA A 44 -1.07 4.21 4.65
C ALA A 44 -1.71 4.44 3.27
N ASP A 45 -3.00 4.15 3.10
CA ASP A 45 -3.76 4.51 1.92
C ASP A 45 -3.79 6.03 1.74
N ILE A 46 -4.16 6.78 2.78
CA ILE A 46 -4.20 8.26 2.75
C ILE A 46 -2.82 8.83 2.41
N GLN A 47 -1.76 8.34 3.05
CA GLN A 47 -0.38 8.76 2.78
C GLN A 47 -0.04 8.58 1.30
N ARG A 48 -0.39 7.44 0.71
CA ARG A 48 -0.14 7.13 -0.72
C ARG A 48 -0.98 8.01 -1.64
N MET A 49 -2.26 8.20 -1.36
CA MET A 49 -3.19 8.96 -2.20
C MET A 49 -2.86 10.45 -2.21
N LEU A 50 -2.57 11.03 -1.04
CA LEU A 50 -2.23 12.45 -0.91
C LEU A 50 -0.75 12.75 -1.20
N LYS A 51 0.09 11.72 -1.32
CA LYS A 51 1.55 11.84 -1.56
C LYS A 51 2.26 12.72 -0.52
N ILE A 52 1.83 12.65 0.74
CA ILE A 52 2.42 13.39 1.85
C ILE A 52 3.23 12.47 2.77
N GLY A 53 4.10 13.06 3.60
CA GLY A 53 4.90 12.32 4.56
C GLY A 53 4.05 11.65 5.66
N ARG A 54 4.63 10.68 6.37
CA ARG A 54 3.97 9.93 7.44
C ARG A 54 3.46 10.85 8.57
N THR A 55 4.32 11.76 9.05
CA THR A 55 3.96 12.71 10.11
C THR A 55 2.83 13.63 9.66
N ALA A 56 2.96 14.22 8.47
CA ALA A 56 1.92 15.08 7.90
C ALA A 56 0.58 14.34 7.71
N SER A 57 0.61 13.06 7.32
CA SER A 57 -0.61 12.24 7.21
C SER A 57 -1.28 12.05 8.57
N TYR A 58 -0.49 11.75 9.60
CA TYR A 58 -1.01 11.55 10.94
C TYR A 58 -1.62 12.83 11.50
N ASP A 59 -0.90 13.95 11.41
CA ASP A 59 -1.37 15.25 11.90
C ASP A 59 -2.64 15.69 11.16
N PHE A 60 -2.70 15.49 9.85
CA PHE A 60 -3.86 15.78 9.03
C PHE A 60 -5.08 14.96 9.49
N ILE A 61 -4.97 13.63 9.56
CA ILE A 61 -6.10 12.77 9.95
C ILE A 61 -6.50 12.99 11.40
N ALA A 62 -5.56 13.25 12.30
CA ALA A 62 -5.86 13.57 13.70
C ALA A 62 -6.64 14.89 13.82
N LYS A 63 -6.27 15.90 13.03
CA LYS A 63 -7.01 17.17 12.94
C LYS A 63 -8.42 16.97 12.40
N VAL A 64 -8.56 16.27 11.27
CA VAL A 64 -9.87 15.95 10.66
C VAL A 64 -10.75 15.16 11.63
N TYR A 65 -10.20 14.19 12.35
CA TYR A 65 -10.93 13.45 13.38
C TYR A 65 -11.43 14.35 14.51
N LYS A 66 -10.60 15.29 14.97
CA LYS A 66 -10.96 16.22 16.06
C LYS A 66 -12.00 17.24 15.62
N GLU A 67 -11.87 17.77 14.41
CA GLU A 67 -12.74 18.82 13.87
C GLU A 67 -14.02 18.26 13.21
N GLY A 68 -14.02 16.97 12.86
CA GLY A 68 -15.11 16.31 12.14
C GLY A 68 -15.24 16.74 10.68
N ASN A 69 -14.32 17.54 10.16
CA ASN A 69 -14.33 18.11 8.81
C ASN A 69 -12.95 17.94 8.15
N PRO A 70 -12.88 17.73 6.82
CA PRO A 70 -13.97 17.83 5.84
C PRO A 70 -14.76 16.53 5.64
N PHE A 71 -14.38 15.43 6.28
CA PHE A 71 -15.08 14.14 6.22
C PHE A 71 -14.98 13.43 7.58
N PRO A 72 -15.88 12.48 7.89
CA PRO A 72 -15.81 11.72 9.13
C PRO A 72 -14.60 10.80 9.15
N VAL A 73 -14.00 10.63 10.32
CA VAL A 73 -12.94 9.66 10.59
C VAL A 73 -13.38 8.79 11.77
N LEU A 74 -13.23 7.47 11.63
CA LEU A 74 -13.52 6.51 12.68
C LEU A 74 -12.22 6.15 13.41
N ARG A 75 -12.25 6.12 14.75
CA ARG A 75 -11.13 5.64 15.56
C ARG A 75 -11.47 4.28 16.14
N VAL A 76 -10.71 3.26 15.75
CA VAL A 76 -10.83 1.89 16.25
C VAL A 76 -9.55 1.55 17.01
N GLY A 77 -9.59 1.65 18.34
CA GLY A 77 -8.41 1.56 19.19
C GLY A 77 -7.41 2.70 18.89
N SER A 78 -6.20 2.33 18.48
CA SER A 78 -5.15 3.27 18.07
C SER A 78 -5.15 3.60 16.57
N MET A 79 -6.03 2.97 15.78
CA MET A 79 -6.03 3.10 14.33
C MET A 79 -7.16 4.03 13.85
N TYR A 80 -6.84 4.86 12.86
CA TYR A 80 -7.83 5.64 12.11
C TYR A 80 -8.33 4.85 10.89
N ARG A 81 -9.64 4.94 10.65
CA ARG A 81 -10.33 4.38 9.48
C ARG A 81 -11.15 5.48 8.82
N ILE A 82 -10.94 5.69 7.54
CA ILE A 82 -11.56 6.78 6.78
C ILE A 82 -12.56 6.16 5.80
N PRO A 83 -13.87 6.45 5.88
CA PRO A 83 -14.85 5.93 4.91
C PRO A 83 -14.48 6.36 3.48
N LYS A 84 -14.35 5.38 2.57
CA LYS A 84 -13.88 5.63 1.20
C LYS A 84 -14.76 6.63 0.48
N GLU A 85 -16.06 6.38 0.49
CA GLU A 85 -17.05 7.24 -0.18
C GLU A 85 -16.93 8.71 0.25
N LYS A 86 -16.85 8.99 1.55
CA LYS A 86 -16.78 10.37 2.05
C LYS A 86 -15.46 11.05 1.73
N PHE A 87 -14.36 10.30 1.79
CA PHE A 87 -13.05 10.80 1.38
C PHE A 87 -13.01 11.11 -0.12
N ASP A 88 -13.53 10.20 -0.95
CA ASP A 88 -13.52 10.34 -2.41
C ASP A 88 -14.42 11.51 -2.86
N MET A 89 -15.58 11.70 -2.22
CA MET A 89 -16.43 12.88 -2.43
C MET A 89 -15.65 14.17 -2.18
N TRP A 90 -15.02 14.28 -1.01
CA TRP A 90 -14.19 15.43 -0.65
C TRP A 90 -13.05 15.65 -1.65
N LEU A 91 -12.32 14.58 -2.03
CA LEU A 91 -11.21 14.68 -2.98
C LEU A 91 -11.67 15.12 -4.37
N SER A 92 -12.88 14.74 -4.77
CA SER A 92 -13.50 15.19 -6.03
C SER A 92 -14.01 16.63 -6.00
N GLY A 93 -13.98 17.30 -4.84
CA GLY A 93 -14.49 18.66 -4.65
C GLY A 93 -16.02 18.75 -4.67
N LYS A 94 -16.72 17.65 -4.37
CA LYS A 94 -18.19 17.57 -4.33
C LYS A 94 -18.73 17.50 -2.90
#